data_AF-A0A1E7X4L7-F1
#
_entry.id   AF-A0A1E7X4L7-F1
#
_cell.length_a   1.000
_cell.length_b   1.000
_cell.length_c   1.000
_cell.angle_alpha   90.00
_cell.angle_beta   90.00
_cell.angle_gamma   90.00
#
_symmetry.space_group_name_H-M   'P 1'
#
loop_
_entity.id
_entity.type
_entity.pdbx_description
1 polymer ?
#
loop_
_entity_poly.entity_id
_entity_poly.type
_entity_poly.pdbx_seq_one_letter_code
_entity_poly.pdbx_strand_id
1 'polypeptide(L)'
;MSTPSEGELFKKILGPQWRLLHPDIQARFDKNPLPGKPLRYQGRLSELTCSRLGRLLGYLSMPFIKGALMPYTDADFPVDIEVYSKPNCASIFKQRIYRLNRRRPVMFTSFMAESEKGEVLEYVGMGLGMKLLLSIREGNLHFESDGYFWDVLGTRIPLPGLITPGKTYLCHRNNSANQFDIRIEIRHPLFGTTFTQAGVFREVTP
;
A
#
# COMPACT_ATOMS: atom_id res chain seq x y z
N MET A 1 5.78 2.76 26.43
CA MET A 1 6.28 2.72 25.04
C MET A 1 5.06 2.65 24.15
N SER A 2 4.83 3.66 23.31
CA SER A 2 3.68 3.70 22.41
C SER A 2 3.72 2.50 21.48
N THR A 3 2.61 1.79 21.35
CA THR A 3 2.47 0.73 20.36
C THR A 3 2.68 1.37 18.99
N PRO A 4 3.70 0.95 18.23
CA PRO A 4 3.97 1.48 16.91
C PRO A 4 2.74 1.26 16.03
N SER A 5 2.35 2.32 15.32
CA SER A 5 1.10 2.37 14.59
C SER A 5 1.27 3.18 13.31
N GLU A 6 0.44 2.89 12.32
CA GLU A 6 0.51 3.53 11.01
C GLU A 6 0.21 5.04 11.12
N GLY A 7 -0.80 5.42 11.90
CA GLY A 7 -1.14 6.82 12.12
C GLY A 7 -0.03 7.59 12.82
N GLU A 8 0.61 7.02 13.84
CA GLU A 8 1.71 7.70 14.54
C GLU A 8 2.95 7.85 13.65
N LEU A 9 3.25 6.85 12.81
CA LEU A 9 4.29 6.96 11.79
C LEU A 9 3.98 8.10 10.82
N PHE A 10 2.76 8.19 10.32
CA PHE A 10 2.39 9.24 9.36
C PHE A 10 2.38 10.62 9.99
N LYS A 11 1.89 10.77 11.23
CA LYS A 11 1.99 12.02 12.00
C LYS A 11 3.43 12.47 12.19
N LYS A 12 4.33 11.55 12.52
CA LYS A 12 5.76 11.84 12.68
C LYS A 12 6.37 12.37 11.38
N ILE A 13 6.06 11.75 10.26
CA ILE A 13 6.62 12.08 8.94
C ILE A 13 6.04 13.37 8.36
N LEU A 14 4.72 13.55 8.46
CA LEU A 14 4.03 14.73 7.95
C LEU A 14 4.18 15.94 8.88
N GLY A 15 4.45 15.70 10.17
CA GLY A 15 4.62 16.74 11.17
C GLY A 15 3.41 17.69 11.23
N PRO A 16 3.61 19.02 11.24
CA PRO A 16 2.52 19.98 11.26
C PRO A 16 1.53 19.86 10.09
N GLN A 17 1.99 19.35 8.94
CA GLN A 17 1.13 19.20 7.77
C GLN A 17 0.00 18.20 8.00
N TRP A 18 0.14 17.25 8.95
CA TRP A 18 -0.91 16.30 9.31
C TRP A 18 -2.29 16.94 9.46
N ARG A 19 -2.35 18.15 10.05
CA ARG A 19 -3.59 18.89 10.29
C ARG A 19 -4.32 19.32 9.01
N LEU A 20 -3.63 19.32 7.86
CA LEU A 20 -4.18 19.63 6.55
C LEU A 20 -4.94 18.45 5.93
N LEU A 21 -4.79 17.23 6.45
CA LEU A 21 -5.57 16.08 6.00
C LEU A 21 -7.05 16.29 6.30
N HIS A 22 -7.90 15.73 5.45
CA HIS A 22 -9.32 15.64 5.74
C HIS A 22 -9.55 14.99 7.12
N PRO A 23 -10.44 15.51 7.99
CA PRO A 23 -10.67 14.99 9.34
C PRO A 23 -10.94 13.48 9.38
N ASP A 24 -11.76 12.97 8.46
CA ASP A 24 -12.05 11.52 8.36
C ASP A 24 -10.80 10.67 8.05
N ILE A 25 -9.83 11.21 7.30
CA ILE A 25 -8.55 10.53 7.05
C ILE A 25 -7.73 10.49 8.35
N GLN A 26 -7.67 11.61 9.09
CA GLN A 26 -6.99 11.65 10.39
C GLN A 26 -7.61 10.63 11.35
N ALA A 27 -8.93 10.66 11.51
CA ALA A 27 -9.67 9.76 12.39
C ALA A 27 -9.48 8.28 12.03
N ARG A 28 -9.43 7.93 10.73
CA ARG A 28 -9.17 6.56 10.29
C ARG A 28 -7.78 6.08 10.70
N PHE A 29 -6.76 6.91 10.49
CA PHE A 29 -5.39 6.54 10.84
C PHE A 29 -5.11 6.63 12.35
N ASP A 30 -5.93 7.34 13.13
CA ASP A 30 -5.84 7.37 14.60
C ASP A 30 -6.29 6.06 15.27
N LYS A 31 -7.11 5.24 14.59
CA LYS A 31 -7.67 3.99 15.15
C LYS A 31 -6.66 2.87 15.40
N ASN A 32 -5.43 2.99 14.88
CA ASN A 32 -4.23 2.20 15.21
C ASN A 32 -4.46 0.74 15.67
N PRO A 33 -4.21 -0.28 14.83
CA PRO A 33 -4.50 -1.66 15.20
C PRO A 33 -3.66 -2.14 16.39
N LEU A 34 -4.32 -2.72 17.38
CA LEU A 34 -3.66 -3.39 18.51
C LEU A 34 -3.45 -4.88 18.20
N PRO A 35 -2.46 -5.55 18.82
CA PRO A 35 -2.30 -6.99 18.66
C PRO A 35 -3.60 -7.74 19.02
N GLY A 36 -4.09 -8.57 18.10
CA GLY A 36 -5.36 -9.29 18.25
C GLY A 36 -6.64 -8.49 17.96
N LYS A 37 -6.53 -7.19 17.62
CA LYS A 37 -7.65 -6.32 17.24
C LYS A 37 -7.37 -5.67 15.87
N PRO A 38 -7.47 -6.44 14.78
CA PRO A 38 -7.22 -5.92 13.44
C PRO A 38 -8.30 -4.91 13.02
N LEU A 39 -7.91 -3.92 12.23
CA LEU A 39 -8.83 -3.06 11.50
C LEU A 39 -9.18 -3.76 10.18
N ARG A 40 -10.47 -3.83 9.87
CA ARG A 40 -10.95 -4.51 8.66
C ARG A 40 -11.66 -3.52 7.75
N TYR A 41 -11.37 -3.65 6.46
CA TYR A 41 -12.01 -2.85 5.42
C TYR A 41 -12.52 -3.77 4.33
N GLN A 42 -13.71 -3.46 3.83
CA GLN A 42 -14.28 -4.08 2.65
C GLN A 42 -14.38 -3.02 1.57
N GLY A 43 -14.07 -3.40 0.35
CA GLY A 43 -14.21 -2.52 -0.79
C GLY A 43 -14.49 -3.27 -2.07
N ARG A 44 -14.61 -2.48 -3.13
CA ARG A 44 -14.79 -2.98 -4.48
C ARG A 44 -13.82 -2.23 -5.38
N LEU A 45 -12.98 -2.97 -6.08
CA LEU A 45 -12.07 -2.43 -7.07
C LEU A 45 -12.87 -2.21 -8.36
N SER A 46 -13.01 -0.97 -8.80
CA SER A 46 -13.65 -0.62 -10.07
C SER A 46 -12.68 -0.76 -11.24
N GLU A 47 -11.37 -0.66 -10.98
CA GLU A 47 -10.34 -0.76 -12.01
C GLU A 47 -9.14 -1.57 -11.49
N LEU A 48 -8.77 -2.61 -12.22
CA LEU A 48 -7.46 -3.26 -12.17
C LEU A 48 -6.93 -3.35 -13.60
N THR A 49 -5.91 -2.58 -13.93
CA THR A 49 -5.28 -2.65 -15.26
C THR A 49 -3.80 -2.96 -15.16
N CYS A 50 -3.30 -3.62 -16.20
CA CYS A 50 -1.93 -4.06 -16.28
C CYS A 50 -1.46 -4.01 -17.74
N SER A 51 -0.40 -3.25 -18.01
CA SER A 51 0.22 -3.17 -19.34
C SER A 51 0.95 -4.47 -19.71
N ARG A 52 1.46 -4.57 -20.94
CA ARG A 52 2.28 -5.72 -21.37
C ARG A 52 3.55 -5.87 -20.52
N LEU A 53 4.25 -4.76 -20.25
CA LEU A 53 5.43 -4.77 -19.38
C LEU A 53 5.04 -5.13 -17.94
N GLY A 54 3.97 -4.52 -17.43
CA GLY A 54 3.44 -4.84 -16.11
C GLY A 54 3.13 -6.33 -15.98
N ARG A 55 2.55 -6.95 -17.01
CA ARG A 55 2.22 -8.37 -16.99
C ARG A 55 3.46 -9.24 -16.90
N LEU A 56 4.49 -8.92 -17.69
CA LEU A 56 5.79 -9.61 -17.64
C LEU A 56 6.40 -9.50 -16.24
N LEU A 57 6.51 -8.29 -15.70
CA LEU A 57 7.08 -8.06 -14.37
C LEU A 57 6.24 -8.72 -13.26
N GLY A 58 4.92 -8.70 -13.37
CA GLY A 58 4.02 -9.34 -12.42
C GLY A 58 4.22 -10.86 -12.37
N TYR A 59 4.37 -11.52 -13.53
CA TYR A 59 4.67 -12.95 -13.56
C TYR A 59 6.08 -13.27 -13.05
N LEU A 60 7.10 -12.50 -13.44
CA LEU A 60 8.48 -12.70 -12.99
C LEU A 60 8.64 -12.48 -11.48
N SER A 61 7.92 -11.51 -10.92
CA SER A 61 7.98 -11.19 -9.50
C SER A 61 7.07 -12.07 -8.62
N MET A 62 6.12 -12.79 -9.20
CA MET A 62 5.12 -13.58 -8.47
C MET A 62 5.69 -14.53 -7.41
N PRO A 63 6.80 -15.26 -7.65
CA PRO A 63 7.42 -16.12 -6.64
C PRO A 63 7.89 -15.35 -5.39
N PHE A 64 8.24 -14.07 -5.55
CA PHE A 64 8.88 -13.26 -4.52
C PHE A 64 7.88 -12.42 -3.72
N ILE A 65 6.86 -11.87 -4.38
CA ILE A 65 5.93 -10.89 -3.78
C ILE A 65 4.45 -11.34 -3.77
N LYS A 66 4.19 -12.62 -4.08
CA LYS A 66 2.90 -13.32 -3.90
C LYS A 66 1.66 -12.59 -4.45
N GLY A 67 1.83 -11.75 -5.47
CA GLY A 67 0.73 -11.03 -6.12
C GLY A 67 0.61 -9.54 -5.78
N ALA A 68 1.59 -8.93 -5.11
CA ALA A 68 1.63 -7.47 -4.95
C ALA A 68 1.64 -6.72 -6.30
N LEU A 69 2.21 -7.33 -7.35
CA LEU A 69 2.07 -6.89 -8.74
C LEU A 69 1.19 -7.90 -9.49
N MET A 70 -0.11 -7.63 -9.59
CA MET A 70 -1.06 -8.53 -10.25
C MET A 70 -0.94 -8.42 -11.78
N PRO A 71 -0.54 -9.50 -12.49
CA PRO A 71 -0.39 -9.49 -13.95
C PRO A 71 -1.73 -9.62 -14.69
N TYR A 72 -2.78 -8.98 -14.19
CA TYR A 72 -4.16 -9.16 -14.64
C TYR A 72 -4.84 -7.83 -14.98
N THR A 73 -5.87 -7.92 -15.82
CA THR A 73 -6.84 -6.85 -16.01
C THR A 73 -8.20 -7.42 -15.66
N ASP A 74 -8.87 -6.75 -14.74
CA ASP A 74 -10.19 -7.12 -14.23
C ASP A 74 -10.84 -5.85 -13.68
N ALA A 75 -12.13 -5.92 -13.36
CA ALA A 75 -12.85 -4.80 -12.80
C ALA A 75 -13.99 -5.34 -11.95
N ASP A 76 -14.54 -4.48 -11.10
CA ASP A 76 -15.83 -4.73 -10.50
C ASP A 76 -15.88 -5.98 -9.62
N PHE A 77 -14.89 -6.12 -8.72
CA PHE A 77 -14.77 -7.27 -7.84
C PHE A 77 -14.43 -6.88 -6.39
N PRO A 78 -14.82 -7.69 -5.39
CA PRO A 78 -14.63 -7.33 -3.99
C PRO A 78 -13.18 -7.53 -3.53
N VAL A 79 -12.76 -6.66 -2.61
CA VAL A 79 -11.45 -6.69 -1.96
C VAL A 79 -11.63 -6.54 -0.46
N ASP A 80 -11.05 -7.45 0.31
CA ASP A 80 -10.91 -7.29 1.76
C ASP A 80 -9.51 -6.83 2.10
N ILE A 81 -9.41 -5.92 3.06
CA ILE A 81 -8.15 -5.47 3.63
C ILE A 81 -8.20 -5.68 5.14
N GLU A 82 -7.18 -6.32 5.67
CA GLU A 82 -6.96 -6.42 7.11
C GLU A 82 -5.65 -5.71 7.47
N VAL A 83 -5.72 -4.75 8.37
CA VAL A 83 -4.57 -4.01 8.90
C VAL A 83 -4.37 -4.42 10.35
N TYR A 84 -3.19 -4.93 10.68
CA TYR A 84 -2.93 -5.53 11.98
C TYR A 84 -1.49 -5.29 12.44
N SER A 85 -1.31 -5.33 13.76
CA SER A 85 0.00 -5.33 14.41
C SER A 85 0.28 -6.69 15.04
N LYS A 86 1.56 -6.97 15.31
CA LYS A 86 2.00 -8.18 16.00
C LYS A 86 2.60 -7.81 17.37
N PRO A 87 2.52 -8.68 18.38
CA PRO A 87 3.21 -8.46 19.64
C PRO A 87 4.71 -8.23 19.41
N ASN A 88 5.29 -7.26 20.12
CA ASN A 88 6.73 -6.94 20.08
C ASN A 88 7.27 -6.62 18.68
N CYS A 89 6.44 -6.13 17.76
CA CYS A 89 6.84 -5.78 16.40
C CYS A 89 6.45 -4.34 16.09
N ALA A 90 7.40 -3.56 15.57
CA ALA A 90 7.14 -2.18 15.18
C ALA A 90 6.45 -1.98 13.83
N SER A 91 6.26 -3.07 13.09
CA SER A 91 5.69 -3.02 11.76
C SER A 91 4.18 -3.15 11.76
N ILE A 92 3.56 -2.47 10.80
CA ILE A 92 2.13 -2.58 10.53
C ILE A 92 1.93 -3.43 9.30
N PHE A 93 1.18 -4.51 9.45
CA PHE A 93 0.92 -5.48 8.39
C PHE A 93 -0.42 -5.17 7.73
N LYS A 94 -0.46 -5.32 6.41
CA LYS A 94 -1.64 -5.12 5.57
C LYS A 94 -1.83 -6.34 4.69
N GLN A 95 -2.78 -7.18 5.03
CA GLN A 95 -3.21 -8.27 4.16
C GLN A 95 -4.34 -7.79 3.26
N ARG A 96 -4.28 -8.18 1.99
CA ARG A 96 -5.30 -7.84 1.01
C ARG A 96 -5.73 -9.12 0.29
N ILE A 97 -7.03 -9.32 0.13
CA ILE A 97 -7.62 -10.47 -0.58
C ILE A 97 -8.45 -9.93 -1.74
N TYR A 98 -7.98 -10.13 -2.96
CA TYR A 98 -8.63 -9.70 -4.20
C TYR A 98 -9.42 -10.87 -4.79
N ARG A 99 -10.75 -10.81 -4.78
CA ARG A 99 -11.64 -11.87 -5.29
C ARG A 99 -12.06 -11.62 -6.74
N LEU A 100 -11.09 -11.77 -7.64
CA LEU A 100 -11.25 -11.61 -9.09
C LEU A 100 -12.41 -12.45 -9.65
N ASN A 101 -13.04 -12.01 -10.73
CA ASN A 101 -14.32 -12.58 -11.20
C ASN A 101 -14.21 -14.02 -11.74
N ARG A 102 -13.11 -14.33 -12.45
CA ARG A 102 -12.94 -15.61 -13.17
C ARG A 102 -11.64 -16.32 -12.81
N ARG A 103 -11.11 -16.04 -11.62
CA ARG A 103 -9.80 -16.53 -11.17
C ARG A 103 -9.85 -16.84 -9.69
N ARG A 104 -8.87 -17.62 -9.22
CA ARG A 104 -8.68 -17.81 -7.77
C ARG A 104 -8.33 -16.46 -7.12
N PRO A 105 -8.77 -16.23 -5.87
CA PRO A 105 -8.40 -15.03 -5.14
C PRO A 105 -6.88 -14.86 -5.05
N VAL A 106 -6.41 -13.63 -5.20
CA VAL A 106 -5.01 -13.26 -4.95
C VAL A 106 -4.92 -12.68 -3.56
N MET A 107 -4.01 -13.21 -2.75
CA MET A 107 -3.76 -12.75 -1.38
C MET A 107 -2.29 -12.47 -1.19
N PHE A 108 -1.98 -11.27 -0.70
CA PHE A 108 -0.64 -10.92 -0.27
C PHE A 108 -0.68 -10.04 0.98
N THR A 109 0.43 -10.02 1.70
CA THR A 109 0.62 -9.19 2.89
C THR A 109 1.83 -8.30 2.68
N SER A 110 1.66 -6.99 2.81
CA SER A 110 2.76 -6.04 2.94
C SER A 110 2.93 -5.64 4.40
N PHE A 111 4.06 -5.03 4.73
CA PHE A 111 4.20 -4.33 6.00
C PHE A 111 4.95 -3.01 5.84
N MET A 112 4.60 -2.06 6.69
CA MET A 112 5.29 -0.77 6.81
C MET A 112 6.24 -0.78 8.00
N ALA A 113 7.40 -0.17 7.82
CA ALA A 113 8.41 0.01 8.85
C ALA A 113 9.04 1.40 8.75
N GLU A 114 9.50 1.92 9.88
CA GLU A 114 10.36 3.09 9.92
C GLU A 114 11.82 2.63 9.86
N SER A 115 12.63 3.24 8.99
CA SER A 115 14.08 3.02 8.99
C SER A 115 14.77 3.81 10.09
N GLU A 116 16.02 3.47 10.41
CA GLU A 116 16.85 4.22 11.37
C GLU A 116 17.00 5.71 11.02
N LYS A 117 16.87 6.05 9.73
CA LYS A 117 16.94 7.43 9.23
C LYS A 117 15.59 8.17 9.30
N GLY A 118 14.55 7.53 9.86
CA GLY A 118 13.20 8.07 9.91
C GLY A 118 12.46 8.03 8.56
N GLU A 119 12.85 7.14 7.66
CA GLU A 119 12.17 6.96 6.37
C GLU A 119 11.02 5.94 6.49
N VAL A 120 9.92 6.14 5.76
CA VAL A 120 8.86 5.13 5.64
C VAL A 120 9.23 4.11 4.57
N LEU A 121 9.25 2.84 4.94
CA LEU A 121 9.49 1.72 4.03
C LEU A 121 8.24 0.84 3.96
N GLU A 122 7.90 0.37 2.76
CA GLU A 122 6.92 -0.69 2.55
C GLU A 122 7.60 -1.92 1.97
N TYR A 123 7.41 -3.07 2.61
CA TYR A 123 7.91 -4.38 2.20
C TYR A 123 6.76 -5.26 1.70
N VAL A 124 6.96 -5.97 0.60
CA VAL A 124 5.91 -6.75 -0.08
C VAL A 124 6.21 -8.24 -0.20
N GLY A 125 7.44 -8.68 0.06
CA GLY A 125 7.81 -10.10 0.10
C GLY A 125 9.28 -10.34 -0.17
N MET A 126 9.86 -11.38 0.46
CA MET A 126 11.27 -11.79 0.29
C MET A 126 12.31 -10.66 0.41
N GLY A 127 12.03 -9.62 1.20
CA GLY A 127 12.90 -8.45 1.36
C GLY A 127 12.74 -7.37 0.28
N LEU A 128 11.91 -7.58 -0.74
CA LEU A 128 11.57 -6.55 -1.72
C LEU A 128 10.65 -5.50 -1.09
N GLY A 129 10.98 -4.24 -1.37
CA GLY A 129 10.23 -3.10 -0.86
C GLY A 129 10.52 -1.81 -1.60
N MET A 130 9.93 -0.73 -1.10
CA MET A 130 10.13 0.62 -1.60
C MET A 130 10.18 1.62 -0.44
N LYS A 131 10.94 2.69 -0.64
CA LYS A 131 10.86 3.87 0.21
C LYS A 131 9.66 4.71 -0.23
N LEU A 132 8.94 5.28 0.73
CA LEU A 132 7.76 6.10 0.48
C LEU A 132 7.96 7.53 0.97
N LEU A 133 7.59 8.48 0.12
CA LEU A 133 7.42 9.88 0.47
C LEU A 133 5.92 10.16 0.67
N LEU A 134 5.59 10.80 1.77
CA LEU A 134 4.22 11.19 2.10
C LEU A 134 4.03 12.68 1.80
N SER A 135 2.89 13.02 1.23
CA SER A 135 2.50 14.42 1.02
C SER A 135 0.99 14.57 1.13
N ILE A 136 0.54 15.80 1.36
CA ILE A 136 -0.88 16.14 1.41
C ILE A 136 -1.19 17.07 0.26
N ARG A 137 -2.24 16.75 -0.50
CA ARG A 137 -2.72 17.57 -1.61
C ARG A 137 -4.24 17.62 -1.51
N GLU A 138 -4.82 18.82 -1.43
CA GLU A 138 -6.27 19.00 -1.36
C GLU A 138 -6.94 18.19 -0.23
N GLY A 139 -6.26 18.07 0.93
CA GLY A 139 -6.72 17.28 2.06
C GLY A 139 -6.58 15.76 1.92
N ASN A 140 -6.08 15.26 0.79
CA ASN A 140 -5.86 13.84 0.53
C ASN A 140 -4.45 13.41 0.89
N LEU A 141 -4.30 12.15 1.29
CA LEU A 141 -3.01 11.56 1.62
C LEU A 141 -2.40 10.90 0.38
N HIS A 142 -1.24 11.38 -0.03
CA HIS A 142 -0.49 10.86 -1.16
C HIS A 142 0.79 10.16 -0.71
N PHE A 143 1.07 9.03 -1.34
CA PHE A 143 2.33 8.32 -1.23
C PHE A 143 2.98 8.24 -2.60
N GLU A 144 4.28 8.51 -2.65
CA GLU A 144 5.10 8.30 -3.85
C GLU A 144 6.29 7.41 -3.52
N SER A 145 6.62 6.46 -4.40
CA SER A 145 7.86 5.71 -4.21
C SER A 145 9.08 6.57 -4.52
N ASP A 146 10.11 6.44 -3.67
CA ASP A 146 11.43 7.06 -3.81
C ASP A 146 12.50 5.96 -3.94
N GLY A 147 12.29 5.11 -4.95
CA GLY A 147 13.14 3.96 -5.24
C GLY A 147 12.68 2.65 -4.59
N TYR A 148 12.99 1.56 -5.28
CA TYR A 148 12.80 0.19 -4.80
C TYR A 148 14.13 -0.36 -4.29
N PHE A 149 14.03 -1.32 -3.39
CA PHE A 149 15.19 -2.03 -2.88
C PHE A 149 14.89 -3.50 -2.68
N TRP A 150 15.95 -4.29 -2.58
CA TRP A 150 15.93 -5.64 -2.07
C TRP A 150 16.79 -5.70 -0.80
N ASP A 151 16.15 -5.99 0.32
CA ASP A 151 16.79 -6.20 1.61
C ASP A 151 17.20 -7.67 1.74
N VAL A 152 18.52 -7.91 1.71
CA VAL A 152 19.11 -9.25 1.82
C VAL A 152 20.06 -9.24 3.01
N LEU A 153 19.77 -10.08 4.01
CA LEU A 153 20.55 -10.20 5.24
C LEU A 153 20.80 -8.85 5.96
N GLY A 154 19.82 -7.95 5.93
CA GLY A 154 19.89 -6.62 6.56
C GLY A 154 20.58 -5.56 5.71
N THR A 155 21.05 -5.90 4.51
CA THR A 155 21.62 -4.93 3.56
C THR A 155 20.59 -4.58 2.49
N ARG A 156 20.20 -3.30 2.43
CA ARG A 156 19.29 -2.77 1.41
C ARG A 156 20.04 -2.44 0.11
N ILE A 157 19.84 -3.26 -0.92
CA ILE A 157 20.39 -3.08 -2.26
C ILE A 157 19.37 -2.32 -3.12
N PRO A 158 19.66 -1.13 -3.65
CA PRO A 158 18.73 -0.39 -4.50
C PRO A 158 18.52 -1.12 -5.83
N LEU A 159 17.28 -1.18 -6.30
CA LEU A 159 16.94 -1.75 -7.60
C LEU A 159 16.93 -0.65 -8.68
N PRO A 160 17.62 -0.85 -9.83
CA PRO A 160 17.61 0.11 -10.91
C PRO A 160 16.20 0.41 -11.44
N GLY A 161 15.87 1.68 -11.63
CA GLY A 161 14.53 2.11 -12.05
C GLY A 161 14.02 1.42 -13.32
N LEU A 162 14.91 1.12 -14.28
CA LEU A 162 14.57 0.49 -15.56
C LEU A 162 14.09 -0.96 -15.44
N ILE A 163 14.41 -1.66 -14.35
CA ILE A 163 14.02 -3.07 -14.14
C ILE A 163 12.89 -3.24 -13.12
N THR A 164 12.43 -2.12 -12.57
CA THR A 164 11.31 -2.05 -11.63
C THR A 164 10.01 -1.75 -12.39
N PRO A 165 8.82 -1.93 -11.80
CA PRO A 165 7.58 -1.62 -12.51
C PRO A 165 7.38 -0.12 -12.80
N GLY A 166 8.21 0.76 -12.25
CA GLY A 166 8.09 2.22 -12.38
C GLY A 166 7.75 2.89 -11.06
N LYS A 167 7.60 4.22 -11.05
CA LYS A 167 7.29 4.97 -9.82
C LYS A 167 5.85 4.72 -9.39
N THR A 168 5.64 4.35 -8.12
CA THR A 168 4.32 4.16 -7.50
C THR A 168 3.77 5.50 -7.04
N TYR A 169 2.49 5.72 -7.32
CA TYR A 169 1.69 6.80 -6.79
C TYR A 169 0.46 6.17 -6.13
N LEU A 170 0.23 6.46 -4.86
CA LEU A 170 -0.94 6.01 -4.12
C LEU A 170 -1.64 7.24 -3.54
N CYS A 171 -2.95 7.30 -3.70
CA CYS A 171 -3.80 8.34 -3.13
C CYS A 171 -4.89 7.69 -2.28
N HIS A 172 -5.02 8.18 -1.05
CA HIS A 172 -6.20 7.99 -0.22
C HIS A 172 -7.03 9.27 -0.23
N ARG A 173 -8.21 9.20 -0.83
CA ARG A 173 -9.16 10.31 -0.91
C ARG A 173 -10.38 10.02 -0.05
N ASN A 174 -10.85 11.01 0.70
CA ASN A 174 -12.12 10.89 1.40
C ASN A 174 -13.28 11.08 0.41
N ASN A 175 -14.26 10.18 0.42
CA ASN A 175 -15.45 10.27 -0.45
C ASN A 175 -16.69 10.62 0.39
N SER A 176 -16.82 10.01 1.57
CA SER A 176 -17.85 10.34 2.56
C SER A 176 -17.38 9.91 3.96
N ALA A 177 -18.17 10.20 5.00
CA ALA A 177 -17.84 9.85 6.39
C ALA A 177 -17.42 8.39 6.60
N ASN A 178 -17.96 7.46 5.81
CA ASN A 178 -17.71 6.02 5.94
C ASN A 178 -17.08 5.38 4.70
N GLN A 179 -16.71 6.18 3.70
CA GLN A 179 -16.13 5.66 2.45
C GLN A 179 -14.94 6.48 2.01
N PHE A 180 -13.91 5.79 1.56
CA PHE A 180 -12.71 6.40 1.00
C PHE A 180 -12.28 5.67 -0.25
N ASP A 181 -11.68 6.42 -1.15
CA ASP A 181 -11.14 5.90 -2.39
C ASP A 181 -9.66 5.62 -2.20
N ILE A 182 -9.21 4.48 -2.73
CA ILE A 182 -7.80 4.19 -2.94
C ILE A 182 -7.56 4.14 -4.43
N ARG A 183 -6.59 4.93 -4.90
CA ARG A 183 -6.05 4.80 -6.26
C ARG A 183 -4.54 4.59 -6.20
N ILE A 184 -4.08 3.52 -6.85
CA ILE A 184 -2.67 3.21 -7.05
C ILE A 184 -2.39 3.24 -8.54
N GLU A 185 -1.35 3.94 -8.93
CA GLU A 185 -0.79 3.90 -10.27
C GLU A 185 0.71 3.66 -10.19
N ILE A 186 1.23 2.80 -11.06
CA ILE A 186 2.67 2.61 -11.23
C ILE A 186 3.04 3.04 -12.64
N ARG A 187 3.99 3.96 -12.77
CA ARG A 187 4.36 4.57 -14.06
C ARG A 187 5.84 4.34 -14.34
N HIS A 188 6.12 3.57 -15.38
CA HIS A 188 7.47 3.33 -15.86
C HIS A 188 7.95 4.49 -16.76
N PRO A 189 9.19 4.98 -16.60
CA PRO A 189 9.68 6.14 -17.36
C PRO A 189 9.64 5.94 -18.89
N LEU A 190 9.86 4.72 -19.37
CA LEU A 190 9.90 4.40 -20.81
C LEU A 190 8.59 3.84 -21.38
N PHE A 191 7.73 3.25 -20.53
CA PHE A 191 6.60 2.43 -20.99
C PHE A 191 5.25 2.92 -20.47
N GLY A 192 5.22 4.07 -19.80
CA GLY A 192 4.00 4.68 -19.26
C GLY A 192 3.43 3.88 -18.08
N THR A 193 2.11 3.94 -17.91
CA THR A 193 1.42 3.28 -16.79
C THR A 193 1.50 1.76 -16.91
N THR A 194 2.16 1.11 -15.95
CA THR A 194 2.33 -0.33 -15.91
C THR A 194 1.20 -1.04 -15.17
N PHE A 195 0.70 -0.43 -14.10
CA PHE A 195 -0.41 -0.94 -13.28
C PHE A 195 -1.31 0.20 -12.81
N THR A 196 -2.61 -0.05 -12.76
CA THR A 196 -3.58 0.80 -12.05
C THR A 196 -4.45 -0.08 -11.17
N GLN A 197 -4.74 0.41 -9.96
CA GLN A 197 -5.79 -0.10 -9.10
C GLN A 197 -6.63 1.07 -8.60
N ALA A 198 -7.95 0.99 -8.71
CA ALA A 198 -8.83 1.99 -8.13
C ALA A 198 -10.04 1.32 -7.51
N GLY A 199 -10.41 1.75 -6.31
CA GLY A 199 -11.59 1.21 -5.63
C GLY A 199 -12.04 2.06 -4.47
N VAL A 200 -13.26 1.77 -4.03
CA VAL A 200 -13.91 2.41 -2.89
C VAL A 200 -13.98 1.41 -1.74
N PHE A 201 -13.62 1.87 -0.55
CA PHE A 201 -13.51 1.04 0.64
C PHE A 201 -14.26 1.68 1.80
N ARG A 202 -14.73 0.83 2.71
CA ARG A 202 -15.33 1.21 3.99
C ARG A 202 -14.78 0.33 5.10
N GLU A 203 -14.70 0.89 6.30
CA GLU A 203 -14.38 0.10 7.49
C GLU A 203 -15.56 -0.80 7.85
N VAL A 204 -15.27 -2.01 8.30
CA VAL A 204 -16.26 -2.93 8.87
C VAL A 204 -15.93 -3.14 10.34
N THR A 205 -16.83 -2.69 11.19
CA THR A 205 -16.77 -2.98 12.63
C THR A 205 -17.02 -4.48 12.84
N PRO A 206 -16.26 -5.15 13.71
CA PRO A 206 -16.55 -6.52 14.11
C PRO A 206 -17.91 -6.69 14.77
#